data_AF-A0AAP9JJC7-F1
#
_entry.id   AF-A0AAP9JJC7-F1
#
_cell.length_a   1.000
_cell.length_b   1.000
_cell.length_c   1.000
_cell.angle_alpha   90.00
_cell.angle_beta   90.00
_cell.angle_gamma   90.00
#
_symmetry.space_group_name_H-M   'P 1'
#
loop_
_entity.id
_entity.type
_entity.pdbx_description
1 polymer ?
#
loop_
_entity_poly.entity_id
_entity_poly.type
_entity_poly.pdbx_seq_one_letter_code
_entity_poly.pdbx_strand_id
1 'polypeptide(L)'
;MALSKSVTMPTGAVAEYWSLISMQSVIGSGTCNAYLGGYVSSAVQSSGSSPLQTRFFAFTAADLGVSDITAATQAEVYAAILATVNASGSTDPLNGATTA
;
A
#
# COMPACT_ATOMS: atom_id res chain seq x y z
N MET A 1 7.12 -3.87 -7.79
CA MET A 1 6.55 -2.49 -7.72
C MET A 1 6.43 -2.11 -6.25
N ALA A 2 6.66 -0.85 -5.94
CA ALA A 2 6.51 -0.24 -4.62
C ALA A 2 6.14 1.23 -4.79
N LEU A 3 5.81 1.92 -3.70
CA LEU A 3 5.55 3.36 -3.71
C LEU A 3 6.75 4.11 -3.12
N SER A 4 7.07 5.26 -3.71
CA SER A 4 8.06 6.21 -3.19
C SER A 4 7.35 7.40 -2.58
N LYS A 5 7.56 7.61 -1.29
CA LYS A 5 7.13 8.78 -0.52
C LYS A 5 7.79 8.75 0.84
N SER A 6 8.49 9.83 1.21
CA SER A 6 9.02 9.96 2.56
C SER A 6 7.92 10.35 3.55
N VAL A 7 7.76 9.55 4.61
CA VAL A 7 6.92 9.88 5.77
C VAL A 7 7.75 9.74 7.03
N THR A 8 7.79 10.79 7.84
CA THR A 8 8.48 10.77 9.14
C THR A 8 7.55 10.19 10.21
N MET A 9 8.01 9.16 10.90
CA MET A 9 7.30 8.52 12.00
C MET A 9 7.43 9.37 13.29
N PRO A 10 6.54 9.20 14.28
CA PRO A 10 6.67 9.87 15.58
C PRO A 10 8.01 9.60 16.30
N THR A 11 8.67 8.49 15.98
CA THR A 11 10.00 8.13 16.50
C THR A 11 11.15 8.89 15.84
N GLY A 12 10.89 9.68 14.80
CA GLY A 12 11.90 10.37 13.98
C GLY A 12 12.46 9.53 12.84
N ALA A 13 12.16 8.22 12.76
CA ALA A 13 12.53 7.39 11.63
C ALA A 13 11.75 7.79 10.37
N VAL A 14 12.36 7.71 9.18
CA VAL A 14 11.72 8.03 7.91
C VAL A 14 11.48 6.77 7.10
N ALA A 15 10.23 6.53 6.71
CA ALA A 15 9.90 5.52 5.72
C ALA A 15 9.89 6.18 4.33
N GLU A 16 10.82 5.80 3.47
CA GLU A 16 10.99 6.35 2.11
C GLU A 16 10.43 5.41 1.03
N TYR A 17 10.29 4.13 1.37
CA TYR A 17 9.91 3.06 0.47
C TYR A 17 8.73 2.26 1.03
N TRP A 18 7.69 2.04 0.22
CA TRP A 18 6.47 1.39 0.68
C TRP A 18 6.11 0.20 -0.20
N SER A 19 6.08 -1.00 0.38
CA SER A 19 5.79 -2.23 -0.37
C SER A 19 4.61 -2.95 0.23
N LEU A 20 3.81 -3.61 -0.62
CA LEU A 20 2.86 -4.62 -0.18
C LEU A 20 3.63 -5.71 0.57
N ILE A 21 3.16 -6.02 1.78
CA ILE A 21 3.67 -7.10 2.63
C ILE A 21 2.67 -8.25 2.73
N SER A 22 1.39 -7.97 2.47
CA SER A 22 0.34 -8.98 2.41
C SER A 22 -0.81 -8.49 1.53
N MET A 23 -1.40 -9.43 0.80
CA MET A 23 -2.61 -9.24 -0.01
C MET A 23 -3.48 -10.47 0.20
N GLN A 24 -4.73 -10.28 0.61
CA GLN A 24 -5.64 -11.37 0.97
C GLN A 24 -7.05 -11.09 0.46
N SER A 25 -7.54 -11.95 -0.42
CA SER A 25 -8.92 -11.89 -0.90
C SER A 25 -9.85 -12.61 0.07
N VAL A 26 -10.77 -11.88 0.70
CA VAL A 26 -11.76 -12.41 1.63
C VAL A 26 -13.07 -12.61 0.87
N ILE A 27 -13.30 -13.85 0.43
CA ILE A 27 -14.44 -14.21 -0.44
C ILE A 27 -15.78 -13.85 0.21
N GLY A 28 -15.94 -14.12 1.51
CA GLY A 28 -17.20 -13.88 2.23
C GLY A 28 -17.62 -12.40 2.28
N SER A 29 -16.66 -11.47 2.30
CA SER A 29 -16.92 -10.02 2.30
C SER A 29 -16.75 -9.37 0.92
N GLY A 30 -16.24 -10.09 -0.09
CA GLY A 30 -15.96 -9.51 -1.40
C GLY A 30 -14.88 -8.42 -1.38
N THR A 31 -13.95 -8.50 -0.42
CA THR A 31 -12.86 -7.51 -0.27
C THR A 31 -11.48 -8.11 -0.46
N CYS A 32 -10.60 -7.37 -1.13
CA CYS A 32 -9.15 -7.59 -1.13
C CYS A 32 -8.52 -6.71 -0.03
N ASN A 33 -8.00 -7.37 1.00
CA ASN A 33 -7.28 -6.74 2.09
C ASN A 33 -5.80 -6.62 1.71
N ALA A 34 -5.29 -5.39 1.68
CA ALA A 34 -3.90 -5.09 1.34
C ALA A 34 -3.20 -4.43 2.53
N TYR A 35 -2.00 -4.91 2.83
CA TYR A 35 -1.13 -4.36 3.87
C TYR A 35 0.12 -3.79 3.22
N LEU A 36 0.36 -2.51 3.46
CA LEU A 36 1.50 -1.76 2.94
C LEU A 36 2.48 -1.47 4.08
N GLY A 37 3.70 -1.99 3.98
CA GLY A 37 4.79 -1.74 4.92
C GLY A 37 5.66 -0.57 4.46
N GLY A 38 5.94 0.36 5.36
CA GLY A 38 6.90 1.46 5.17
C GLY A 38 8.29 1.07 5.65
N TYR A 39 9.30 1.32 4.83
CA TYR A 39 10.70 0.96 5.04
C TYR A 39 11.60 2.15 4.81
N VAL A 40 12.73 2.17 5.50
CA VAL A 40 13.77 3.20 5.30
C VAL A 40 14.33 3.15 3.88
N SER A 41 14.41 1.95 3.29
CA SER A 41 14.85 1.75 1.90
C SER A 41 14.42 0.37 1.38
N SER A 42 14.55 0.16 0.07
CA SER A 42 14.36 -1.16 -0.55
C SER A 42 15.38 -2.20 -0.05
N ALA A 43 16.61 -1.79 0.27
CA ALA A 43 17.62 -2.68 0.82
C ALA A 43 17.20 -3.25 2.20
N VAL A 44 16.68 -2.40 3.09
CA VAL A 44 16.17 -2.82 4.41
C VAL A 44 14.99 -3.77 4.28
N GLN A 45 14.09 -3.54 3.31
CA GLN A 45 13.01 -4.48 3.02
C GLN A 45 13.57 -5.83 2.56
N SER A 46 14.53 -5.83 1.63
CA SER A 46 15.11 -7.04 1.06
C SER A 46 15.90 -7.89 2.06
N SER A 47 16.44 -7.27 3.13
CA SER A 47 17.07 -7.99 4.24
C SER A 47 16.09 -8.65 5.21
N GLY A 48 14.77 -8.57 4.94
CA GLY A 48 13.74 -9.18 5.76
C GLY A 48 13.44 -8.43 7.06
N SER A 49 13.85 -7.16 7.17
CA SER A 49 13.53 -6.33 8.33
C SER A 49 12.02 -6.07 8.42
N SER A 50 11.51 -5.88 9.63
CA SER A 50 10.13 -5.47 9.83
C SER A 50 9.91 -4.03 9.32
N PRO A 51 8.73 -3.70 8.78
CA PRO A 51 8.42 -2.33 8.39
C PRO A 51 8.36 -1.42 9.62
N LEU A 52 8.71 -0.14 9.43
CA LEU A 52 8.56 0.91 10.44
C LEU A 52 7.09 1.17 10.78
N GLN A 53 6.22 1.02 9.78
CA GLN A 53 4.78 1.17 9.91
C GLN A 53 4.09 0.25 8.92
N THR A 54 2.96 -0.31 9.34
CA THR A 54 2.04 -1.01 8.45
C THR A 54 0.77 -0.19 8.27
N ARG A 55 0.28 -0.14 7.05
CA ARG A 55 -0.99 0.49 6.68
C ARG A 55 -1.92 -0.54 6.07
N PHE A 56 -3.19 -0.45 6.41
CA PHE A 56 -4.22 -1.36 5.93
C PHE A 56 -5.13 -0.65 4.93
N PHE A 57 -5.48 -1.36 3.86
CA PHE A 57 -6.46 -0.97 2.87
C PHE A 57 -7.39 -2.15 2.60
N ALA A 58 -8.66 -1.87 2.36
CA ALA A 58 -9.64 -2.84 1.92
C ALA A 58 -10.28 -2.32 0.64
N PHE A 59 -10.22 -3.13 -0.42
CA PHE A 59 -10.73 -2.77 -1.73
C PHE A 59 -11.78 -3.77 -2.19
N THR A 60 -12.86 -3.29 -2.77
CA THR A 60 -13.81 -4.11 -3.52
C THR A 60 -13.28 -4.41 -4.92
N ALA A 61 -13.94 -5.31 -5.65
CA ALA A 61 -13.64 -5.55 -7.06
C ALA A 61 -13.74 -4.26 -7.90
N ALA A 62 -14.72 -3.40 -7.58
CA ALA A 62 -14.93 -2.13 -8.26
C ALA A 62 -13.78 -1.14 -8.01
N ASP A 63 -13.28 -1.04 -6.78
CA ASP A 63 -12.14 -0.16 -6.45
C ASP A 63 -10.86 -0.58 -7.21
N LEU A 64 -10.71 -1.88 -7.43
CA LEU A 64 -9.59 -2.47 -8.14
C LEU A 64 -9.76 -2.47 -9.67
N GLY A 65 -10.96 -2.13 -10.18
CA GLY A 65 -11.26 -2.19 -11.61
C GLY A 65 -11.33 -3.62 -12.17
N VAL A 66 -11.58 -4.62 -11.33
CA VAL A 66 -11.66 -6.04 -11.71
C VAL A 66 -13.08 -6.58 -11.54
N SER A 67 -13.39 -7.69 -12.21
CA SER A 67 -14.67 -8.37 -12.03
C SER A 67 -14.72 -9.29 -10.81
N ASP A 68 -13.56 -9.75 -10.32
CA ASP A 68 -13.43 -10.67 -9.20
C ASP A 68 -12.18 -10.33 -8.39
N ILE A 69 -12.34 -10.18 -7.06
CA ILE A 69 -11.24 -9.91 -6.13
C ILE A 69 -10.17 -11.00 -6.07
N THR A 70 -10.48 -12.23 -6.50
CA THR A 70 -9.50 -13.33 -6.54
C THR A 70 -8.56 -13.22 -7.74
N ALA A 71 -8.94 -12.44 -8.75
CA ALA A 71 -8.12 -12.14 -9.92
C ALA A 71 -7.24 -10.90 -9.74
N ALA A 72 -7.41 -10.16 -8.63
CA ALA A 72 -6.69 -8.93 -8.37
C ALA A 72 -5.17 -9.15 -8.31
N THR A 73 -4.45 -8.39 -9.11
CA THR A 73 -2.99 -8.35 -9.16
C THR A 73 -2.45 -7.30 -8.20
N GLN A 74 -1.16 -7.41 -7.86
CA GLN A 74 -0.49 -6.37 -7.08
C GLN A 74 -0.52 -5.00 -7.79
N ALA A 75 -0.49 -4.97 -9.13
CA ALA A 75 -0.50 -3.73 -9.89
C ALA A 75 -1.83 -2.98 -9.70
N GLU A 76 -2.96 -3.68 -9.78
CA GLU A 76 -4.29 -3.10 -9.54
C GLU A 76 -4.43 -2.62 -8.09
N VAL A 77 -3.91 -3.38 -7.12
CA VAL A 77 -3.91 -2.97 -5.71
C VAL A 77 -3.05 -1.72 -5.51
N TYR A 78 -1.85 -1.64 -6.08
CA TYR A 78 -1.02 -0.43 -5.99
C TYR A 78 -1.70 0.78 -6.64
N ALA A 79 -2.36 0.60 -7.78
CA ALA A 79 -3.11 1.66 -8.44
C ALA A 79 -4.28 2.15 -7.57
N ALA A 80 -5.04 1.25 -6.96
CA ALA A 80 -6.13 1.59 -6.04
C ALA A 80 -5.62 2.29 -4.76
N ILE A 81 -4.49 1.86 -4.20
CA ILE A 81 -3.83 2.57 -3.09
C ILE A 81 -3.46 3.99 -3.52
N LEU A 82 -2.79 4.16 -4.66
CA LEU A 82 -2.42 5.48 -5.16
C LEU A 82 -3.64 6.38 -5.37
N ALA A 83 -4.70 5.87 -6.00
CA ALA A 83 -5.95 6.61 -6.18
C ALA A 83 -6.56 7.05 -4.84
N THR A 84 -6.52 6.17 -3.84
CA THR A 84 -7.05 6.46 -2.49
C THR A 84 -6.23 7.52 -1.76
N VAL A 85 -4.90 7.34 -1.67
CA VAL A 85 -4.05 8.25 -0.90
C VAL A 85 -3.89 9.61 -1.57
N ASN A 86 -3.98 9.67 -2.90
CA ASN A 86 -3.89 10.90 -3.70
C ASN A 86 -5.26 11.50 -4.06
N ALA A 87 -6.36 11.00 -3.48
CA ALA A 87 -7.67 11.59 -3.71
C ALA A 87 -7.68 13.09 -3.34
N SER A 88 -8.44 13.90 -4.09
CA SER A 88 -8.51 15.35 -3.85
C SER A 88 -8.96 15.63 -2.42
N GLY A 89 -8.19 16.45 -1.69
CA GLY A 89 -8.46 16.77 -0.28
C GLY A 89 -8.00 15.70 0.72
N SER A 90 -7.33 14.63 0.27
CA SER A 90 -6.77 13.60 1.13
C SER A 90 -5.75 14.18 2.11
N THR A 91 -5.94 13.89 3.41
CA THR A 91 -4.97 14.15 4.48
C THR A 91 -4.07 12.94 4.75
N ASP A 92 -4.08 11.96 3.84
CA ASP A 92 -3.27 10.76 3.98
C ASP A 92 -1.78 11.12 3.96
N PRO A 93 -0.95 10.57 4.86
CA PRO A 93 0.50 10.83 4.86
C PRO A 93 1.20 10.44 3.55
N LEU A 94 0.63 9.50 2.78
CA LEU A 94 1.10 9.09 1.47
C LEU A 94 0.56 9.93 0.32
N ASN A 95 -0.17 11.01 0.58
CA ASN A 95 -0.58 11.93 -0.48
C ASN A 95 0.65 12.49 -1.23
N GLY A 96 0.61 12.41 -2.55
CA GLY A 96 1.71 12.66 -3.48
C GLY A 96 2.68 11.49 -3.67
N ALA A 97 2.36 10.28 -3.19
CA ALA A 97 3.15 9.10 -3.49
C ALA A 97 3.07 8.74 -4.98
N THR A 98 4.16 8.19 -5.52
CA THR A 98 4.25 7.66 -6.88
C THR A 98 4.74 6.22 -6.86
N THR A 99 4.59 5.49 -7.96
CA THR A 99 5.29 4.20 -8.11
C THR A 99 6.81 4.44 -8.18
N ALA A 100 7.57 3.65 -7.43
CA ALA A 100 9.03 3.62 -7.43
C ALA A 100 9.58 2.70 -8.52
#